data_AF-A0AAW1C051-F1
#
_entry.id   AF-A0AAW1C051-F1
#
_cell.length_a   1.000
_cell.length_b   1.000
_cell.length_c   1.000
_cell.angle_alpha   90.00
_cell.angle_beta   90.00
_cell.angle_gamma   90.00
#
_symmetry.space_group_name_H-M   'P 1'
#
loop_
_entity.id
_entity.type
_entity.pdbx_description
1 polymer ?
#
loop_
_entity_poly.entity_id
_entity_poly.type
_entity_poly.pdbx_seq_one_letter_code
_entity_poly.pdbx_strand_id
1 'polypeptide(L)'
;MAARGSRLVLGGVRLYNAKPLKLQLKGIYRPDPADPRTPAWHLTFEYEAKLFGRHGQASGVDPARLWPSLEKLQEMEAEERIWYPSLKEMQQSLDAKESEAQAKQRQKEEIIAAKMAKMPQMIEDWQRGKQQRKLKEQQEKERRRLLLAEAREQYGYHLDHHSPEFQEMVIEREKIKRMEQKEEKKRMRGILAKKAMESKILASSSDNKKETAEQKDT
;
A
#
# COMPACT_ATOMS: atom_id res chain seq x y z
N MET A 1 31.09 -94.59 5.37
CA MET A 1 30.15 -95.73 5.36
C MET A 1 28.90 -95.35 4.59
N ALA A 2 28.63 -96.04 3.49
CA ALA A 2 27.53 -95.71 2.57
C ALA A 2 26.25 -96.47 2.96
N ALA A 3 25.25 -95.76 3.48
CA ALA A 3 23.92 -96.31 3.70
C ALA A 3 23.12 -96.22 2.39
N ARG A 4 23.12 -97.32 1.62
CA ARG A 4 22.21 -97.49 0.47
C ARG A 4 20.83 -97.89 1.01
N GLY A 5 19.95 -96.90 1.19
CA GLY A 5 18.56 -97.13 1.57
C GLY A 5 17.77 -97.80 0.45
N SER A 6 17.20 -98.97 0.74
CA SER A 6 16.24 -99.70 -0.08
C SER A 6 14.96 -98.89 -0.30
N ARG A 7 14.60 -98.60 -1.55
CA ARG A 7 13.28 -98.03 -1.90
C ARG A 7 12.31 -99.17 -2.24
N LEU A 8 11.33 -99.37 -1.37
CA LEU A 8 10.15 -100.18 -1.65
C LEU A 8 9.38 -99.52 -2.82
N VAL A 9 9.13 -100.29 -3.87
CA VAL A 9 8.37 -99.87 -5.04
C VAL A 9 6.88 -100.02 -4.72
N LEU A 10 6.26 -98.97 -4.18
CA LEU A 10 4.81 -98.82 -4.20
C LEU A 10 4.42 -98.11 -5.50
N GLY A 11 3.65 -98.80 -6.33
CA GLY A 11 3.14 -98.28 -7.59
C GLY A 11 2.30 -97.01 -7.39
N GLY A 12 2.47 -96.05 -8.30
CA GLY A 12 1.43 -95.07 -8.61
C GLY A 12 1.58 -93.64 -8.07
N VAL A 13 2.63 -93.26 -7.34
CA VAL A 13 2.87 -91.85 -6.99
C VAL A 13 4.24 -91.40 -7.50
N ARG A 14 4.24 -90.55 -8.53
CA ARG A 14 5.46 -89.89 -9.01
C ARG A 14 5.93 -88.91 -7.92
N LEU A 15 6.88 -89.33 -7.09
CA LEU A 15 7.56 -88.46 -6.14
C LEU A 15 8.51 -87.53 -6.91
N TYR A 16 7.98 -86.42 -7.41
CA TYR A 16 8.81 -85.35 -7.95
C TYR A 16 9.49 -84.64 -6.78
N ASN A 17 10.81 -84.75 -6.68
CA ASN A 17 11.57 -83.89 -5.77
C ASN A 17 11.42 -82.43 -6.23
N ALA A 18 10.89 -81.58 -5.36
CA ALA A 18 10.86 -80.14 -5.62
C ALA A 18 12.28 -79.62 -5.83
N LYS A 19 12.45 -78.67 -6.76
CA LYS A 19 13.73 -77.98 -6.91
C LYS A 19 14.08 -77.29 -5.59
N PRO A 20 15.37 -77.24 -5.21
CA PRO A 20 15.77 -76.55 -3.99
C PRO A 20 15.30 -75.10 -4.03
N LEU A 21 14.88 -74.59 -2.86
CA LEU A 21 14.46 -73.21 -2.71
C LEU A 21 15.63 -72.28 -3.05
N LYS A 22 15.37 -71.26 -3.87
CA LYS A 22 16.36 -70.24 -4.24
C LYS A 22 16.47 -69.23 -3.10
N LEU A 23 17.16 -69.59 -2.03
CA LEU A 23 17.44 -68.69 -0.92
C LEU A 23 18.65 -67.81 -1.28
N GLN A 24 18.59 -66.53 -0.91
CA GLN A 24 19.71 -65.58 -1.02
C GLN A 24 20.70 -65.78 0.13
N LEU A 25 21.24 -67.01 0.29
CA LEU A 25 22.27 -67.32 1.30
C LEU A 25 23.68 -66.95 0.83
N LYS A 26 23.78 -66.19 -0.28
CA LYS A 26 25.08 -65.71 -0.76
C LYS A 26 25.66 -64.71 0.23
N GLY A 27 26.98 -64.75 0.35
CA GLY A 27 27.74 -63.75 1.09
C GLY A 27 27.52 -62.34 0.52
N ILE A 28 28.09 -61.37 1.22
CA ILE A 28 27.99 -59.95 0.86
C ILE A 28 28.57 -59.73 -0.54
N TYR A 29 27.76 -59.20 -1.45
CA TYR A 29 28.18 -58.89 -2.82
C TYR A 29 29.06 -57.64 -2.81
N ARG A 30 30.32 -57.78 -3.25
CA ARG A 30 31.26 -56.68 -3.44
C ARG A 30 31.60 -56.56 -4.93
N PRO A 31 31.29 -55.42 -5.56
CA PRO A 31 31.59 -55.21 -6.98
C PRO A 31 33.10 -55.10 -7.21
N ASP A 32 33.56 -55.51 -8.39
CA ASP A 32 34.92 -55.26 -8.86
C ASP A 32 34.98 -53.87 -9.52
N PRO A 33 35.83 -52.94 -9.04
CA PRO A 33 35.99 -51.62 -9.64
C PRO A 33 36.58 -51.65 -11.06
N ALA A 34 37.27 -52.72 -11.45
CA ALA A 34 37.87 -52.84 -12.78
C ALA A 34 36.90 -53.37 -13.85
N ASP A 35 35.75 -53.93 -13.45
CA ASP A 35 34.78 -54.50 -14.39
C ASP A 35 33.87 -53.40 -14.97
N PRO A 36 33.88 -53.18 -16.31
CA PRO A 36 33.02 -52.19 -16.96
C PRO A 36 31.53 -52.52 -16.90
N ARG A 37 31.16 -53.77 -16.54
CA ARG A 37 29.76 -54.18 -16.35
C ARG A 37 29.18 -53.73 -15.01
N THR A 38 30.03 -53.31 -14.08
CA THR A 38 29.61 -52.79 -12.78
C THR A 38 28.98 -51.41 -12.97
N PRO A 39 27.75 -51.16 -12.50
CA PRO A 39 27.15 -49.84 -12.60
C PRO A 39 27.86 -48.85 -11.66
N ALA A 40 28.04 -47.61 -12.11
CA ALA A 40 28.82 -46.60 -11.38
C ALA A 40 28.34 -46.35 -9.94
N TRP A 41 27.04 -46.44 -9.68
CA TRP A 41 26.47 -46.24 -8.34
C TRP A 41 26.81 -47.36 -7.35
N HIS A 42 27.27 -48.54 -7.79
CA HIS A 42 27.81 -49.58 -6.90
C HIS A 42 29.22 -49.24 -6.39
N LEU A 43 29.90 -48.29 -7.04
CA LEU A 43 31.27 -47.88 -6.72
C LEU A 43 31.30 -46.59 -5.87
N THR A 44 30.14 -46.02 -5.56
CA THR A 44 30.05 -44.80 -4.76
C THR A 44 30.14 -45.09 -3.27
N PHE A 45 30.52 -44.06 -2.53
CA PHE A 45 30.51 -44.05 -1.07
C PHE A 45 29.13 -44.40 -0.47
N GLU A 46 28.05 -43.95 -1.12
CA GLU A 46 26.67 -44.23 -0.68
C GLU A 46 26.34 -45.73 -0.69
N TYR A 47 26.88 -46.48 -1.66
CA TYR A 47 26.71 -47.92 -1.72
C TYR A 47 27.45 -48.64 -0.60
N GLU A 48 28.67 -48.21 -0.29
CA GLU A 48 29.43 -48.73 0.86
C GLU A 48 28.68 -48.46 2.17
N ALA A 49 28.14 -47.25 2.36
CA ALA A 49 27.33 -46.90 3.54
C ALA A 49 26.05 -47.75 3.65
N LYS A 50 25.38 -47.99 2.52
CA LYS A 50 24.20 -48.88 2.46
C LYS A 50 24.56 -50.32 2.81
N LEU A 51 25.71 -50.80 2.36
CA LEU A 51 26.19 -52.16 2.67
C LEU A 51 26.50 -52.31 4.16
N PHE A 52 27.19 -51.32 4.73
CA PHE A 52 27.45 -51.26 6.18
C PHE A 52 26.16 -51.16 6.99
N GLY A 53 25.18 -50.35 6.56
CA GLY A 53 23.88 -50.28 7.24
C GLY A 53 23.10 -51.60 7.25
N ARG A 54 23.27 -52.44 6.21
CA ARG A 54 22.58 -53.75 6.10
C ARG A 54 23.28 -54.89 6.83
N HIS A 55 24.61 -54.92 6.78
CA HIS A 55 25.41 -56.05 7.25
C HIS A 55 26.35 -55.70 8.42
N GLY A 56 26.37 -54.45 8.86
CA GLY A 56 27.25 -53.96 9.91
C GLY A 56 28.72 -54.15 9.55
N GLN A 57 29.51 -54.46 10.57
CA GLN A 57 30.96 -54.69 10.44
C GLN A 57 31.31 -55.89 9.55
N ALA A 58 30.39 -56.85 9.37
CA ALA A 58 30.60 -57.99 8.46
C ALA A 58 30.78 -57.55 6.99
N SER A 59 30.33 -56.34 6.63
CA SER A 59 30.56 -55.75 5.30
C SER A 59 32.03 -55.44 4.99
N GLY A 60 32.88 -55.33 6.02
CA GLY A 60 34.29 -54.98 5.87
C GLY A 60 34.53 -53.54 5.38
N VAL A 61 33.51 -52.67 5.47
CA VAL A 61 33.66 -51.22 5.25
C VAL A 61 34.19 -50.60 6.53
N ASP A 62 35.18 -49.71 6.39
CA ASP A 62 35.73 -48.96 7.53
C ASP A 62 34.68 -47.92 8.03
N PRO A 63 34.25 -48.00 9.30
CA PRO A 63 33.29 -47.05 9.86
C PRO A 63 33.77 -45.59 9.81
N ALA A 64 35.10 -45.35 9.86
CA ALA A 64 35.63 -43.99 9.82
C ALA A 64 35.34 -43.30 8.48
N ARG A 65 35.32 -44.07 7.39
CA ARG A 65 35.01 -43.56 6.04
C ARG A 65 33.57 -43.09 5.93
N LEU A 66 32.65 -43.59 6.77
CA LEU A 66 31.23 -43.25 6.75
C LEU A 66 30.94 -41.81 7.18
N TRP A 67 31.87 -41.18 7.89
CA TRP A 67 31.77 -39.77 8.20
C TRP A 67 32.17 -38.93 6.98
N PRO A 68 31.53 -37.75 6.79
CA PRO A 68 31.89 -36.84 5.71
C PRO A 68 33.38 -36.49 5.75
N SER A 69 33.98 -36.29 4.57
CA SER A 69 35.31 -35.69 4.48
C SER A 69 35.27 -34.25 4.99
N LEU A 70 36.44 -33.71 5.37
CA LEU A 70 36.54 -32.33 5.84
C LEU A 70 36.03 -31.32 4.81
N GLU A 71 36.32 -31.55 3.52
CA GLU A 71 35.82 -30.73 2.42
C GLU A 71 34.29 -30.77 2.36
N LYS A 72 33.70 -31.97 2.43
CA LYS A 72 32.24 -32.12 2.39
C LYS A 72 31.56 -31.52 3.62
N LEU A 73 32.19 -31.62 4.79
CA LEU A 73 31.72 -30.99 6.02
C LEU A 73 31.66 -29.47 5.86
N GLN A 74 32.70 -28.85 5.32
CA GLN A 74 32.74 -27.40 5.10
C GLN A 74 31.68 -26.94 4.10
N GLU A 75 31.45 -27.70 3.02
CA GLU A 75 30.35 -27.42 2.08
C GLU A 75 28.99 -27.46 2.78
N MET A 76 28.72 -28.51 3.55
CA MET A 76 27.46 -28.65 4.29
C MET A 76 27.28 -27.53 5.31
N GLU A 77 28.32 -27.19 6.08
CA GLU A 77 28.26 -26.07 7.02
C GLU A 77 28.01 -24.72 6.31
N ALA A 78 28.62 -24.51 5.14
CA ALA A 78 28.41 -23.30 4.36
C ALA A 78 26.97 -23.21 3.84
N GLU A 79 26.44 -24.31 3.28
CA GLU A 79 25.05 -24.41 2.84
C GLU A 79 24.08 -24.18 4.02
N GLU A 80 24.34 -24.78 5.18
CA GLU A 80 23.52 -24.60 6.37
C GLU A 80 23.51 -23.15 6.84
N ARG A 81 24.66 -22.49 6.90
CA ARG A 81 24.73 -21.07 7.29
C ARG A 81 24.00 -20.14 6.32
N ILE A 82 23.98 -20.48 5.03
CA ILE A 82 23.29 -19.68 4.00
C ILE A 82 21.77 -19.84 4.12
N TRP A 83 21.29 -21.08 4.27
CA TRP A 83 19.85 -21.38 4.22
C TRP A 83 19.16 -21.37 5.58
N TYR A 84 19.87 -21.72 6.65
CA TYR A 84 19.34 -21.88 8.00
C TYR A 84 20.03 -20.88 8.94
N PRO A 85 19.51 -19.64 9.04
CA PRO A 85 20.04 -18.66 9.97
C PRO A 85 19.87 -19.12 11.41
N SER A 86 20.62 -18.50 12.32
CA SER A 86 20.51 -18.78 13.74
C SER A 86 19.17 -18.31 14.31
N LEU A 87 18.72 -18.94 15.40
CA LEU A 87 17.49 -18.55 16.09
C LEU A 87 17.48 -17.08 16.51
N LYS A 88 18.64 -16.55 16.92
CA LYS A 88 18.80 -15.16 17.33
C LYS A 88 18.58 -14.19 16.17
N GLU A 89 19.14 -14.49 14.99
CA GLU A 89 18.93 -13.68 13.79
C GLU A 89 17.45 -13.70 13.36
N MET A 90 16.79 -14.86 13.47
CA MET A 90 15.36 -14.96 13.20
C MET A 90 14.54 -14.08 14.16
N GLN A 91 14.81 -14.13 15.47
CA GLN A 91 14.15 -13.29 16.47
C GLN A 91 14.35 -11.80 16.18
N GLN A 92 15.58 -11.37 15.92
CA GLN A 92 15.89 -9.98 15.57
C GLN A 92 15.15 -9.52 14.31
N SER A 93 15.03 -10.41 13.30
CA SER A 93 14.30 -10.09 12.07
C SER A 93 12.79 -9.93 12.30
N LEU A 94 12.22 -10.70 13.24
CA LEU A 94 10.82 -10.61 13.61
C LEU A 94 10.56 -9.33 14.41
N ASP A 95 11.39 -9.05 15.42
CA ASP A 95 11.30 -7.82 16.22
C ASP A 95 11.39 -6.57 15.33
N ALA A 96 12.30 -6.57 14.34
CA ALA A 96 12.41 -5.50 13.36
C ALA A 96 11.12 -5.33 12.55
N LYS A 97 10.58 -6.42 12.00
CA LYS A 97 9.33 -6.39 11.22
C LYS A 97 8.13 -5.93 12.06
N GLU A 98 8.04 -6.37 13.30
CA GLU A 98 6.98 -5.98 14.22
C GLU A 98 7.06 -4.49 14.56
N SER A 99 8.27 -3.99 14.87
CA SER A 99 8.48 -2.57 15.16
C SER A 99 8.12 -1.66 13.96
N GLU A 100 8.49 -2.07 12.74
CA GLU A 100 8.11 -1.35 11.52
C GLU A 100 6.60 -1.37 11.28
N ALA A 101 5.95 -2.52 11.49
CA ALA A 101 4.51 -2.66 11.35
C ALA A 101 3.77 -1.77 12.35
N GLN A 102 4.21 -1.77 13.61
CA GLN A 102 3.66 -0.90 14.66
C GLN A 102 3.87 0.58 14.34
N ALA A 103 5.06 0.97 13.85
CA ALA A 103 5.32 2.36 13.44
C ALA A 103 4.40 2.80 12.30
N LYS A 104 4.19 1.95 11.29
CA LYS A 104 3.25 2.21 10.18
C LYS A 104 1.80 2.32 10.67
N GLN A 105 1.39 1.51 11.64
CA GLN A 105 0.06 1.60 12.23
C GLN A 105 -0.12 2.92 12.99
N ARG A 106 0.83 3.29 13.85
CA ARG A 106 0.80 4.56 14.60
C ARG A 106 0.71 5.77 13.67
N GLN A 107 1.54 5.81 12.61
CA GLN A 107 1.47 6.91 11.62
C GLN A 107 0.09 7.00 10.95
N LYS A 108 -0.53 5.86 10.62
CA LYS A 108 -1.88 5.85 10.05
C LYS A 108 -2.89 6.38 11.06
N GLU A 109 -2.82 5.94 12.31
CA GLU A 109 -3.70 6.38 13.39
C GLU A 109 -3.55 7.88 13.66
N GLU A 110 -2.34 8.42 13.69
CA GLU A 110 -2.07 9.86 13.83
C GLU A 110 -2.69 10.67 12.69
N ILE A 111 -2.55 10.22 11.44
CA ILE A 111 -3.15 10.88 10.28
C ILE A 111 -4.67 10.85 10.36
N ILE A 112 -5.25 9.71 10.76
CA ILE A 112 -6.71 9.56 10.94
C ILE A 112 -7.17 10.51 12.05
N ALA A 113 -6.52 10.51 13.21
CA ALA A 113 -6.86 11.38 14.34
C ALA A 113 -6.79 12.86 13.95
N ALA A 114 -5.73 13.29 13.27
CA ALA A 114 -5.59 14.68 12.80
C ALA A 114 -6.70 15.07 11.82
N LYS A 115 -7.05 14.19 10.89
CA LYS A 115 -8.17 14.43 9.95
C LYS A 115 -9.50 14.47 10.68
N MET A 116 -9.75 13.53 11.58
CA MET A 116 -10.98 13.45 12.38
C MET A 116 -11.17 14.69 13.26
N ALA A 117 -10.10 15.27 13.81
CA ALA A 117 -10.16 16.52 14.55
C ALA A 117 -10.58 17.71 13.67
N LYS A 118 -10.21 17.73 12.39
CA LYS A 118 -10.57 18.78 11.42
C LYS A 118 -11.99 18.61 10.84
N MET A 119 -12.53 17.38 10.85
CA MET A 119 -13.81 17.06 10.22
C MET A 119 -15.00 17.92 10.72
N PRO A 120 -15.19 18.20 12.02
CA PRO A 120 -16.32 19.01 12.48
C PRO A 120 -16.37 20.40 11.85
N GLN A 121 -15.22 21.09 11.78
CA GLN A 121 -15.11 22.40 11.14
C GLN A 121 -15.46 22.32 9.64
N MET A 122 -14.96 21.29 8.95
CA MET A 122 -15.27 21.07 7.53
C MET A 122 -16.76 20.79 7.29
N ILE A 123 -17.42 20.08 8.21
CA ILE A 123 -18.86 19.82 8.14
C ILE A 123 -19.64 21.14 8.31
N GLU A 124 -19.28 21.97 9.27
CA GLU A 124 -19.90 23.28 9.46
C GLU A 124 -19.74 24.18 8.23
N ASP A 125 -18.53 24.28 7.69
CA ASP A 125 -18.26 25.08 6.50
C ASP A 125 -19.04 24.57 5.28
N TRP A 126 -19.15 23.25 5.12
CA TRP A 126 -19.97 22.66 4.07
C TRP A 126 -21.46 22.97 4.24
N GLN A 127 -21.98 22.87 5.47
CA GLN A 127 -23.38 23.21 5.77
C GLN A 127 -23.65 24.71 5.52
N ARG A 128 -22.76 25.60 5.95
CA ARG A 128 -22.83 27.04 5.67
C ARG A 128 -22.83 27.30 4.17
N GLY A 129 -21.92 26.67 3.43
CA GLY A 129 -21.86 26.76 1.96
C GLY A 129 -23.16 26.30 1.30
N LYS A 130 -23.75 25.20 1.77
CA LYS A 130 -25.03 24.68 1.28
C LYS A 130 -26.19 25.66 1.54
N GLN A 131 -26.27 26.24 2.73
CA GLN A 131 -27.28 27.24 3.07
C GLN A 131 -27.13 28.52 2.24
N GLN A 132 -25.90 29.02 2.08
CA GLN A 132 -25.63 30.19 1.25
C GLN A 132 -26.01 29.97 -0.21
N ARG A 133 -25.72 28.78 -0.77
CA ARG A 133 -26.15 28.41 -2.13
C ARG A 133 -27.67 28.43 -2.26
N LYS A 134 -28.38 27.83 -1.30
CA LYS A 134 -29.86 27.82 -1.28
C LYS A 134 -30.44 29.23 -1.20
N LEU A 135 -29.86 30.08 -0.36
CA LEU A 135 -30.32 31.46 -0.19
C LEU A 135 -30.08 32.30 -1.45
N LYS A 136 -28.92 32.14 -2.10
CA LYS A 136 -28.65 32.77 -3.41
C LYS A 136 -29.64 32.31 -4.48
N GLU A 137 -29.92 31.01 -4.54
CA GLU A 137 -30.91 30.47 -5.49
C GLU A 137 -32.32 31.03 -5.23
N GLN A 138 -32.72 31.19 -3.97
CA GLN A 138 -33.99 31.83 -3.61
C GLN A 138 -34.02 33.31 -4.03
N GLN A 139 -32.96 34.06 -3.73
CA GLN A 139 -32.84 35.46 -4.15
C GLN A 139 -32.87 35.62 -5.68
N GLU A 140 -32.24 34.71 -6.42
CA GLU A 140 -32.30 34.70 -7.89
C GLU A 140 -33.70 34.39 -8.42
N LYS A 141 -34.40 33.42 -7.80
CA LYS A 141 -35.81 33.13 -8.12
C LYS A 141 -36.72 34.31 -7.86
N GLU A 142 -36.55 34.98 -6.71
CA GLU A 142 -37.32 36.19 -6.36
C GLU A 142 -37.00 37.34 -7.31
N ARG A 143 -35.72 37.60 -7.60
CA ARG A 143 -35.31 38.61 -8.59
C ARG A 143 -35.93 38.33 -9.96
N ARG A 144 -35.88 37.08 -10.41
CA ARG A 144 -36.50 36.67 -11.69
C ARG A 144 -38.02 36.86 -11.67
N ARG A 145 -38.69 36.53 -10.55
CA ARG A 145 -40.12 36.75 -10.37
C ARG A 145 -40.50 38.23 -10.42
N LEU A 146 -39.71 39.10 -9.79
CA LEU A 146 -39.91 40.55 -9.82
C LEU A 146 -39.71 41.10 -11.24
N LEU A 147 -38.66 40.67 -11.94
CA LEU A 147 -38.40 41.07 -13.33
C LEU A 147 -39.54 40.66 -14.28
N LEU A 148 -40.10 39.46 -14.09
CA LEU A 148 -41.28 39.02 -14.83
C LEU A 148 -42.52 39.86 -14.55
N ALA A 149 -42.77 40.19 -13.28
CA ALA A 149 -43.95 40.96 -12.90
C ALA A 149 -43.92 42.35 -13.55
N GLU A 150 -42.78 43.02 -13.50
CA GLU A 150 -42.58 44.33 -14.11
C GLU A 150 -42.69 44.28 -15.64
N ALA A 151 -42.12 43.25 -16.28
CA ALA A 151 -42.30 43.06 -17.72
C ALA A 151 -43.77 42.84 -18.10
N ARG A 152 -44.53 42.11 -17.26
CA ARG A 152 -45.98 41.92 -17.47
C ARG A 152 -46.79 43.20 -17.32
N GLU A 153 -46.34 44.14 -16.49
CA GLU A 153 -46.99 45.46 -16.37
C GLU A 153 -46.74 46.34 -17.59
N GLN A 154 -45.55 46.29 -18.20
CA GLN A 154 -45.21 47.12 -19.36
C GLN A 154 -45.72 46.56 -20.69
N TYR A 155 -45.59 45.25 -20.90
CA TYR A 155 -45.85 44.61 -22.20
C TYR A 155 -47.03 43.61 -22.16
N GLY A 156 -47.62 43.34 -20.99
CA GLY A 156 -48.83 42.51 -20.82
C GLY A 156 -48.60 41.07 -20.35
N TYR A 157 -49.67 40.29 -20.15
CA TYR A 157 -49.62 38.99 -19.46
C TYR A 157 -48.99 37.83 -20.27
N HIS A 158 -48.83 37.95 -21.59
CA HIS A 158 -48.35 36.89 -22.50
C HIS A 158 -46.84 36.99 -22.81
N LEU A 159 -46.00 37.15 -21.78
CA LEU A 159 -44.54 37.21 -21.94
C LEU A 159 -43.82 36.03 -21.29
N ASP A 160 -42.93 35.42 -22.07
CA ASP A 160 -41.95 34.44 -21.61
C ASP A 160 -40.54 35.05 -21.53
N HIS A 161 -39.68 34.50 -20.67
CA HIS A 161 -38.30 34.95 -20.48
C HIS A 161 -37.43 34.87 -21.74
N HIS A 162 -37.78 33.98 -22.67
CA HIS A 162 -37.02 33.78 -23.91
C HIS A 162 -37.43 34.77 -25.02
N SER A 163 -38.47 35.57 -24.79
CA SER A 163 -38.92 36.59 -25.75
C SER A 163 -37.83 37.64 -25.99
N PRO A 164 -37.60 38.09 -27.24
CA PRO A 164 -36.62 39.13 -27.56
C PRO A 164 -36.93 40.44 -26.81
N GLU A 165 -38.20 40.80 -26.65
CA GLU A 165 -38.64 42.02 -25.97
C GLU A 165 -38.22 42.04 -24.49
N PHE A 166 -38.33 40.90 -23.81
CA PHE A 166 -37.89 40.76 -22.42
C PHE A 166 -36.38 40.91 -22.29
N GLN A 167 -35.62 40.36 -23.24
CA GLN A 167 -34.16 40.46 -23.24
C GLN A 167 -33.69 41.91 -23.45
N GLU A 168 -34.32 42.64 -24.37
CA GLU A 168 -34.03 44.06 -24.60
C GLU A 168 -34.30 44.90 -23.34
N MET A 169 -35.45 44.70 -22.69
CA MET A 169 -35.79 45.37 -21.43
C MET A 169 -34.76 45.10 -20.32
N VAL A 170 -34.33 43.84 -20.17
CA VAL A 170 -33.29 43.48 -19.19
C VAL A 170 -31.96 44.16 -19.50
N ILE A 171 -31.55 44.19 -20.78
CA ILE A 171 -30.31 44.84 -21.24
C ILE A 171 -30.34 46.34 -20.95
N GLU A 172 -31.45 47.02 -21.23
CA GLU A 172 -31.61 48.45 -20.95
C GLU A 172 -31.49 48.74 -19.45
N ARG A 173 -32.10 47.91 -18.61
CA ARG A 173 -32.03 48.07 -17.15
C ARG A 173 -30.64 47.80 -16.60
N GLU A 174 -29.93 46.81 -17.12
CA GLU A 174 -28.53 46.58 -16.77
C GLU A 174 -27.64 47.76 -17.17
N LYS A 175 -27.90 48.39 -18.32
CA LYS A 175 -27.20 49.63 -18.73
C LYS A 175 -27.48 50.76 -17.75
N ILE A 176 -28.74 51.00 -17.38
CA ILE A 176 -29.11 52.06 -16.42
C ILE A 176 -28.44 51.80 -15.06
N LYS A 177 -28.57 50.60 -14.49
CA LYS A 177 -27.92 50.23 -13.21
C LYS A 177 -26.40 50.35 -13.26
N ARG A 178 -25.78 50.00 -14.39
CA ARG A 178 -24.33 50.15 -14.57
C ARG A 178 -23.90 51.61 -14.63
N MET A 179 -24.73 52.50 -15.17
CA MET A 179 -24.47 53.94 -15.16
C MET A 179 -24.62 54.52 -13.76
N GLU A 180 -25.70 54.18 -13.04
CA GLU A 180 -25.91 54.57 -11.64
C GLU A 180 -24.77 54.12 -10.73
N GLN A 181 -24.34 52.85 -10.83
CA GLN A 181 -23.20 52.34 -10.05
C GLN A 181 -21.87 53.06 -10.40
N LYS A 182 -21.67 53.47 -11.65
CA LYS A 182 -20.49 54.25 -12.04
C LYS A 182 -20.54 55.65 -11.41
N GLU A 183 -21.71 56.27 -11.38
CA GLU A 183 -21.90 57.58 -10.76
C GLU A 183 -21.75 57.52 -9.25
N GLU A 184 -22.35 56.54 -8.57
CA GLU A 184 -22.17 56.31 -7.13
C GLU A 184 -20.70 56.05 -6.79
N LYS A 185 -19.99 55.24 -7.59
CA LYS A 185 -18.54 55.03 -7.41
C LYS A 185 -17.74 56.33 -7.59
N LYS A 186 -18.11 57.19 -8.55
CA LYS A 186 -17.48 58.51 -8.73
C LYS A 186 -17.78 59.43 -7.54
N ARG A 187 -19.01 59.45 -7.03
CA ARG A 187 -19.42 60.22 -5.85
C ARG A 187 -18.67 59.76 -4.60
N MET A 188 -18.61 58.45 -4.35
CA MET A 188 -17.87 57.87 -3.21
C MET A 188 -16.37 58.13 -3.29
N ARG A 189 -15.78 58.06 -4.48
CA ARG A 189 -14.36 58.46 -4.69
C ARG A 189 -14.14 59.96 -4.45
N GLY A 190 -15.08 60.81 -4.87
CA GLY A 190 -15.05 62.24 -4.59
C GLY A 190 -15.15 62.55 -3.09
N ILE A 191 -16.03 61.86 -2.37
CA ILE A 191 -16.19 61.99 -0.91
C ILE A 191 -14.94 61.48 -0.17
N LEU A 192 -14.39 60.32 -0.56
CA LEU A 192 -13.14 59.80 -0.01
C LEU A 192 -11.95 60.72 -0.27
N ALA A 193 -11.85 61.32 -1.47
CA ALA A 193 -10.80 62.28 -1.80
C ALA A 193 -10.94 63.59 -1.01
N LYS A 194 -12.16 64.09 -0.81
CA LYS A 194 -12.43 65.24 0.07
C LYS A 194 -12.07 64.94 1.52
N LYS A 195 -12.47 63.78 2.04
CA LYS A 195 -12.11 63.33 3.39
C LYS A 195 -10.59 63.15 3.58
N ALA A 196 -9.89 62.67 2.55
CA ALA A 196 -8.43 62.57 2.55
C ALA A 196 -7.74 63.94 2.45
N MET A 197 -8.31 64.91 1.74
CA MET A 197 -7.84 66.31 1.72
C MET A 197 -8.07 66.98 3.07
N GLU A 198 -9.23 66.80 3.68
CA GLU A 198 -9.55 67.29 5.03
C GLU A 198 -8.61 66.69 6.07
N SER A 199 -8.33 65.39 6.04
CA SER A 199 -7.36 64.77 6.96
C SER A 199 -5.92 65.26 6.72
N LYS A 200 -5.56 65.59 5.48
CA LYS A 200 -4.25 66.16 5.13
C LYS A 200 -4.13 67.62 5.54
N ILE A 201 -5.21 68.40 5.43
CA ILE A 201 -5.32 69.78 5.93
C ILE A 201 -5.25 69.78 7.47
N LEU A 202 -5.96 68.87 8.14
CA LEU A 202 -5.90 68.71 9.59
C LEU A 202 -4.48 68.37 10.06
N ALA A 203 -3.78 67.46 9.37
CA ALA A 203 -2.39 67.11 9.64
C ALA A 203 -1.44 68.31 9.43
N SER A 204 -1.61 69.08 8.34
CA SER A 204 -0.82 70.30 8.12
C SER A 204 -1.14 71.45 9.10
N SER A 205 -2.33 71.46 9.70
CA SER A 205 -2.72 72.42 10.74
C SER A 205 -2.17 72.07 12.13
N SER A 206 -1.94 70.78 12.40
CA SER A 206 -1.29 70.33 13.65
C SER A 206 0.22 70.58 13.65
N ASP A 207 0.86 70.61 12.48
CA ASP A 207 2.29 70.93 12.36
C ASP A 207 2.55 72.45 12.54
N ASN A 208 1.70 73.33 11.98
CA ASN A 208 1.78 74.80 12.21
C ASN A 208 1.48 75.24 13.66
N LYS A 209 0.72 74.45 14.43
CA LYS A 209 0.45 74.71 15.86
C LYS A 209 1.60 74.29 16.78
N LYS A 210 2.54 73.45 16.30
CA LYS A 210 3.77 73.13 17.02
C LYS A 210 4.87 74.16 16.76
N GLU A 211 5.02 74.65 15.53
CA GLU A 211 6.01 75.69 15.19
C GLU A 211 5.72 77.06 15.85
N THR A 212 4.47 77.39 16.16
CA THR A 212 4.11 78.63 16.88
C THR A 212 4.19 78.53 18.41
N ALA A 213 4.38 77.33 18.96
CA ALA A 213 4.64 77.13 20.39
C ALA A 213 6.14 77.23 20.73
N GLU A 214 7.04 76.98 19.78
CA GLU A 214 8.50 77.09 19.97
C GLU A 214 9.06 78.52 19.80
N GLN A 215 8.28 79.48 19.27
CA GLN A 215 8.72 80.88 19.09
C GLN A 215 8.35 81.83 20.25
N LYS A 216 7.83 81.32 21.37
CA LYS A 216 7.48 82.14 22.55
C LYS A 216 8.43 81.97 23.76
N ASP A 217 9.46 81.14 23.65
CA ASP A 217 10.41 80.83 24.74
C ASP A 217 11.85 81.37 24.52
N THR A 218 12.02 82.41 23.69
CA THR A 218 13.26 83.22 23.60
C THR A 218 12.93 84.70 23.63
#